data_AF-A0A957IRF7-F1
#
_entry.id   AF-A0A957IRF7-F1
#
_cell.length_a   1.000
_cell.length_b   1.000
_cell.length_c   1.000
_cell.angle_alpha   90.00
_cell.angle_beta   90.00
_cell.angle_gamma   90.00
#
_symmetry.space_group_name_H-M   'P 1'
#
loop_
_entity.id
_entity.type
_entity.pdbx_description
1 polymer ?
#
loop_
_entity_poly.entity_id
_entity_poly.type
_entity_poly.pdbx_seq_one_letter_code
_entity_poly.pdbx_strand_id
1 'polypeptide(L)'
;MLQLQRQFITDQEGKLVGVILPIEEYRLVENLLRKKSVPSPSHEDKLHLLKQAVTDPLFLDDLEETMADFAELDSEWWEPSQ
;
A
#
# COMPACT_ATOMS: atom_id res chain seq x y z
N MET A 1 12.61 13.45 28.98
CA MET A 1 11.93 13.04 27.73
C MET A 1 12.77 13.52 26.57
N LEU A 2 13.22 12.63 25.69
CA LEU A 2 13.91 13.01 24.46
C LEU A 2 12.86 13.51 23.46
N GLN A 3 12.89 14.81 23.19
CA GLN A 3 12.02 15.43 22.19
C GLN A 3 12.68 15.18 20.83
N LEU A 4 12.12 14.27 20.02
CA LEU A 4 12.59 14.04 18.66
C LEU A 4 12.55 15.37 17.90
N GLN A 5 13.66 15.69 17.24
CA GLN A 5 13.78 16.82 16.33
C GLN A 5 13.52 16.34 14.89
N ARG A 6 13.23 17.28 13.98
CA ARG A 6 13.12 16.99 12.55
C ARG A 6 14.44 16.38 12.04
N GLN A 7 14.35 15.30 11.28
CA GLN A 7 15.52 14.68 10.63
C GLN A 7 15.29 14.59 9.14
N PHE A 8 16.29 14.96 8.36
CA PHE A 8 16.25 14.85 6.90
C PHE A 8 16.99 13.60 6.46
N ILE A 9 16.38 12.84 5.55
CA ILE A 9 16.95 11.63 4.98
C ILE A 9 17.43 11.96 3.57
N THR A 10 18.70 11.70 3.29
CA THR A 10 19.31 11.86 1.98
C THR A 10 19.70 10.51 1.38
N ASP A 11 19.73 10.41 0.06
CA ASP A 11 20.30 9.26 -0.64
C ASP A 11 21.84 9.31 -0.70
N GLN A 12 22.44 8.35 -1.40
CA GLN A 12 23.90 8.24 -1.57
C GLN A 12 24.52 9.40 -2.35
N GLU A 13 23.71 10.14 -3.12
CA GLU A 13 24.12 11.33 -3.87
C GLU A 13 23.91 12.62 -3.07
N GLY A 14 23.42 12.52 -1.82
CA GLY A 14 23.12 13.65 -0.95
C GLY A 14 21.79 14.35 -1.28
N LYS A 15 20.96 13.78 -2.15
CA LYS A 15 19.65 14.34 -2.49
C LYS A 15 18.65 14.01 -1.40
N LEU A 16 17.83 14.99 -1.04
CA LEU A 16 16.78 14.83 -0.03
C LEU A 16 15.68 13.89 -0.54
N VAL A 17 15.48 12.76 0.14
CA VAL A 17 14.46 11.75 -0.20
C VAL A 17 13.37 11.61 0.84
N GLY A 18 13.57 12.13 2.06
CA GLY A 18 12.55 12.05 3.11
C GLY A 18 12.80 12.97 4.30
N VAL A 19 11.81 13.07 5.17
CA VAL A 19 11.91 13.78 6.45
C VAL A 19 11.16 13.00 7.53
N ILE A 20 11.81 12.83 8.70
CA ILE A 20 11.18 12.32 9.91
C ILE A 20 10.71 13.53 10.72
N LEU A 21 9.41 13.60 10.96
CA LEU A 21 8.80 14.67 11.73
C LEU A 21 8.43 14.20 13.14
N PRO A 22 8.57 15.06 14.17
CA PRO A 22 7.91 14.85 15.45
C PRO A 22 6.38 14.76 15.25
N ILE A 23 5.71 13.96 16.08
CA ILE A 23 4.26 13.69 15.96
C ILE A 23 3.43 14.97 15.89
N GLU A 24 3.76 15.99 16.68
CA GLU A 24 2.97 17.23 16.70
C GLU A 24 3.07 18.02 15.40
N GLU A 25 4.19 17.91 14.69
CA GLU A 25 4.36 18.54 13.39
C GLU A 25 3.76 17.70 12.26
N TYR A 26 3.84 16.37 12.37
CA TYR A 26 3.19 15.47 11.42
C TYR A 26 1.68 15.74 11.37
N ARG A 27 1.03 15.92 12.53
CA ARG A 27 -0.40 16.24 12.61
C ARG A 27 -0.80 17.48 11.81
N LEU A 28 0.09 18.47 11.68
CA LEU A 28 -0.19 19.70 10.91
C LEU A 28 -0.24 19.44 9.40
N VAL A 29 0.53 18.45 8.92
CA VAL A 29 0.69 18.16 7.49
C VAL A 29 0.02 16.86 7.04
N GLU A 30 -0.45 16.04 7.97
CA GLU A 30 -1.06 14.73 7.71
C GLU A 30 -2.16 14.81 6.64
N ASN A 31 -3.07 15.79 6.76
CA ASN A 31 -4.16 15.96 5.81
C ASN A 31 -3.69 16.32 4.40
N LEU A 32 -2.57 17.03 4.27
CA LEU A 32 -1.97 17.37 2.97
C LEU A 32 -1.27 16.15 2.37
N LEU A 33 -0.59 15.35 3.19
CA LEU A 33 0.06 14.10 2.78
C LEU A 33 -0.98 13.05 2.36
N ARG A 34 -2.08 12.91 3.11
CA ARG A 34 -3.19 12.00 2.77
C ARG A 34 -3.90 12.43 1.49
N LYS A 35 -4.13 13.74 1.27
CA LYS A 35 -4.74 14.22 0.02
C LYS A 35 -3.85 14.04 -1.21
N LYS A 36 -2.53 13.94 -1.03
CA LYS A 36 -1.57 13.59 -2.08
C LYS A 36 -1.45 12.09 -2.32
N SER A 37 -2.11 11.23 -1.53
CA SER A 37 -2.17 9.81 -1.87
C SER A 37 -2.85 9.69 -3.24
N VAL A 38 -2.14 9.07 -4.16
CA VAL A 38 -2.43 8.89 -5.59
C VAL A 38 -3.94 8.99 -5.89
N PRO A 39 -4.38 9.85 -6.83
CA PRO A 39 -5.79 9.87 -7.21
C PRO A 39 -6.21 8.44 -7.52
N SER A 40 -7.25 7.97 -6.82
CA SER A 40 -7.78 6.63 -7.07
C SER A 40 -8.07 6.53 -8.57
N PRO A 41 -7.52 5.53 -9.28
CA PRO A 41 -7.71 5.41 -10.72
C PRO A 41 -9.20 5.47 -11.03
N SER A 42 -9.56 6.16 -12.11
CA SER A 42 -10.96 6.26 -12.50
C SER A 42 -11.53 4.86 -12.76
N HIS A 43 -12.85 4.73 -12.81
CA HIS A 43 -13.47 3.45 -13.12
C HIS A 43 -12.99 2.89 -14.47
N GLU A 44 -12.79 3.78 -15.46
CA GLU A 44 -12.27 3.42 -16.78
C GLU A 44 -10.82 2.95 -16.71
N ASP A 45 -9.97 3.62 -15.93
CA ASP A 45 -8.56 3.22 -15.75
C ASP A 45 -8.46 1.85 -15.08
N LYS A 46 -9.29 1.60 -14.06
CA LYS A 46 -9.36 0.29 -13.39
C LYS A 46 -9.77 -0.81 -14.35
N LEU A 47 -10.79 -0.56 -15.18
CA LEU A 47 -11.25 -1.53 -16.17
C LEU A 47 -10.17 -1.79 -17.24
N HIS A 48 -9.42 -0.77 -17.64
CA HIS A 48 -8.33 -0.91 -18.58
C HIS A 48 -7.18 -1.75 -18.01
N LEU A 49 -6.75 -1.46 -16.78
CA LEU A 49 -5.73 -2.24 -16.08
C LEU A 49 -6.15 -3.70 -15.90
N LEU A 50 -7.41 -3.96 -15.54
CA LEU A 50 -7.93 -5.32 -15.39
C LEU A 50 -7.89 -6.09 -16.74
N LYS A 51 -8.24 -5.42 -17.85
CA LYS A 51 -8.15 -6.02 -19.19
C LYS A 51 -6.72 -6.35 -19.60
N GLN A 52 -5.74 -5.56 -19.15
CA GLN A 52 -4.32 -5.86 -19.38
C GLN A 52 -3.85 -7.02 -18.49
N ALA A 53 -4.21 -6.99 -17.22
CA ALA A 53 -3.80 -7.98 -16.22
C ALA A 53 -4.23 -9.41 -16.60
N VAL A 54 -5.44 -9.59 -17.14
CA VAL A 54 -5.91 -10.92 -17.61
C VAL A 54 -5.14 -11.50 -18.80
N THR A 55 -4.29 -10.69 -19.45
CA THR A 55 -3.41 -11.15 -20.54
C THR A 55 -1.97 -11.37 -20.08
N ASP A 56 -1.64 -11.06 -18.82
CA ASP A 56 -0.32 -11.25 -18.23
C ASP A 56 -0.27 -12.58 -17.47
N PRO A 57 0.53 -13.57 -17.93
CA PRO A 57 0.65 -14.86 -17.25
C PRO A 57 1.16 -14.75 -15.81
N LEU A 58 2.07 -13.81 -15.52
CA LEU A 58 2.60 -13.66 -14.16
C LEU A 58 1.51 -13.19 -13.19
N PHE A 59 0.65 -12.28 -13.65
CA PHE A 59 -0.50 -11.84 -12.87
C PHE A 59 -1.48 -12.99 -12.58
N LEU A 60 -1.69 -13.90 -13.55
CA LEU A 60 -2.59 -15.04 -13.38
C LEU A 60 -2.01 -16.07 -12.40
N ASP A 61 -0.71 -16.34 -12.47
CA ASP A 61 -0.03 -17.23 -11.52
C ASP A 61 -0.12 -16.68 -10.09
N ASP A 62 0.19 -15.39 -9.90
CA ASP A 62 0.09 -14.70 -8.60
C ASP A 62 -1.36 -14.69 -8.07
N LEU A 63 -2.34 -14.54 -8.97
CA LEU A 63 -3.77 -14.57 -8.63
C LEU A 63 -4.20 -15.96 -8.17
N GLU A 64 -3.74 -17.02 -8.84
CA GLU A 64 -4.05 -18.41 -8.47
C GLU A 64 -3.47 -18.75 -7.09
N GLU A 65 -2.20 -18.39 -6.84
CA GLU A 65 -1.56 -18.56 -5.53
C GLU A 65 -2.33 -17.84 -4.43
N THR A 66 -2.67 -16.57 -4.65
CA THR A 66 -3.45 -15.78 -3.69
C THR A 66 -4.82 -16.43 -3.43
N MET A 67 -5.51 -16.90 -4.48
CA MET A 67 -6.81 -17.58 -4.32
C MET A 67 -6.68 -18.88 -3.52
N ALA A 68 -5.59 -19.63 -3.67
CA ALA A 68 -5.32 -20.82 -2.88
C ALA A 68 -5.11 -20.49 -1.40
N ASP A 69 -4.32 -19.46 -1.09
CA ASP A 69 -4.10 -18.99 0.29
C ASP A 69 -5.42 -18.58 0.97
N PHE A 70 -6.29 -17.87 0.24
CA PHE A 70 -7.60 -17.49 0.75
C PHE A 70 -8.50 -18.71 0.99
N ALA A 71 -8.46 -19.71 0.11
CA ALA A 71 -9.26 -20.93 0.29
C ALA A 71 -8.79 -21.74 1.50
N GLU A 72 -7.48 -21.82 1.74
CA GLU A 72 -6.90 -22.44 2.93
C GLU A 72 -7.35 -21.70 4.20
N LEU A 73 -7.18 -20.38 4.25
CA LEU A 73 -7.61 -19.56 5.39
C LEU A 73 -9.12 -19.61 5.66
N ASP A 74 -9.95 -19.57 4.61
CA ASP A 74 -11.41 -19.68 4.76
C ASP A 74 -11.78 -21.05 5.33
N SER A 75 -11.12 -22.13 4.89
CA SER A 75 -11.36 -23.48 5.41
C SER A 75 -11.04 -23.66 6.90
N GLU A 76 -10.12 -22.85 7.44
CA GLU A 76 -9.79 -22.84 8.86
C GLU A 76 -10.77 -22.02 9.72
N TRP A 77 -11.54 -21.10 9.12
CA TRP A 77 -12.38 -20.15 9.84
C TRP A 77 -13.83 -20.63 10.04
N TRP A 78 -14.28 -21.62 9.27
CA TRP A 78 -15.59 -22.24 9.48
C TRP A 78 -15.46 -23.42 10.47
N GLU A 79 -15.67 -23.17 11.76
CA GLU A 79 -15.94 -24.28 12.68
C GLU A 79 -17.16 -25.07 12.17
N PRO A 80 -17.08 -26.40 12.00
CA PRO A 80 -18.25 -27.19 11.63
C PRO A 80 -19.28 -27.04 12.75
N SER A 81 -20.42 -26.43 12.45
CA SER A 81 -21.55 -26.42 13.37
C SER A 81 -21.97 -27.87 13.60
N GLN A 82 -21.70 -28.40 14.79
CA GLN A 82 -22.18 -29.73 15.20
C GLN A 82 -23.70 -29.78 15.30
#